data_AF-A0A1F8DE54-F1
#
_entry.id   AF-A0A1F8DE54-F1
#
_cell.length_a   1.000
_cell.length_b   1.000
_cell.length_c   1.000
_cell.angle_alpha   90.00
_cell.angle_beta   90.00
_cell.angle_gamma   90.00
#
_symmetry.space_group_name_H-M   'P 1'
#
loop_
_entity.id
_entity.type
_entity.pdbx_description
1 polymer ?
#
loop_
_entity_poly.entity_id
_entity_poly.type
_entity_poly.pdbx_seq_one_letter_code
_entity_poly.pdbx_strand_id
1 'polypeptide(L)' 'MKKSDKIKVTSRFFIFFLIGLALGVVEDIIAIHLATDAVITWNIVKVAFLVALPFAVLTELVVDMHLFRSLLDRKFKTQK' A
#
# COMPACT_ATOMS: atom_id res chain seq x y z
N MET A 1 -25.23 4.91 12.41
CA MET A 1 -23.86 4.41 12.11
C MET A 1 -23.04 4.45 13.40
N LYS A 2 -22.69 3.29 13.96
CA LYS A 2 -22.01 3.18 15.27
C LYS A 2 -20.54 3.59 15.14
N LYS A 3 -20.06 4.46 16.02
CA LYS A 3 -18.69 5.01 16.09
C LYS A 3 -17.57 3.94 16.11
N SER A 4 -17.92 2.68 16.44
CA SER A 4 -17.03 1.52 16.53
C SER A 4 -16.51 1.02 15.16
N ASP A 5 -17.27 1.18 14.08
CA ASP A 5 -16.90 0.60 12.78
C ASP A 5 -15.84 1.43 12.03
N LYS A 6 -15.75 2.75 12.30
CA LYS A 6 -14.76 3.64 11.66
C LYS A 6 -13.31 3.30 12.05
N ILE A 7 -13.08 2.87 13.29
CA ILE A 7 -11.72 2.62 13.82
C ILE A 7 -11.08 1.38 13.16
N LYS A 8 -11.88 0.35 12.83
CA LYS A 8 -11.37 -0.87 12.18
C LYS A 8 -10.91 -0.65 10.74
N VAL A 9 -11.57 0.23 10.00
CA VAL A 9 -11.23 0.50 8.59
C VAL A 9 -9.96 1.35 8.50
N THR A 10 -9.87 2.43 9.29
CA THR A 10 -8.67 3.29 9.32
C THR A 10 -7.42 2.54 9.77
N SER A 11 -7.55 1.59 10.71
CA SER A 11 -6.42 0.77 11.16
C SER A 11 -5.91 -0.17 10.07
N ARG A 12 -6.77 -0.70 9.19
CA ARG A 12 -6.34 -1.56 8.08
C ARG A 12 -5.65 -0.76 7.00
N PHE A 13 -6.24 0.38 6.62
CA PHE A 13 -5.66 1.28 5.63
C PHE A 13 -4.24 1.69 6.01
N PHE A 14 -4.04 2.09 7.26
CA PHE A 14 -2.74 2.52 7.74
C PHE A 14 -1.70 1.38 7.77
N ILE A 15 -2.10 0.16 8.15
CA ILE A 15 -1.21 -1.00 8.19
C ILE A 15 -0.77 -1.40 6.77
N PHE A 16 -1.70 -1.49 5.82
CA PHE A 16 -1.37 -1.84 4.45
C PHE A 16 -0.54 -0.75 3.76
N PHE A 17 -0.86 0.52 3.99
CA PHE A 17 -0.02 1.63 3.53
C PHE A 17 1.42 1.51 4.07
N LEU A 18 1.58 1.26 5.37
CA LEU A 18 2.89 1.23 6.02
C LEU A 18 3.71 -0.01 5.58
N ILE A 19 3.07 -1.17 5.43
CA ILE A 19 3.69 -2.37 4.86
C ILE A 19 4.05 -2.15 3.39
N GLY A 20 3.13 -1.62 2.59
CA GLY A 20 3.35 -1.35 1.16
C GLY A 20 4.50 -0.36 0.94
N LEU A 21 4.57 0.70 1.76
CA LEU A 21 5.68 1.64 1.74
C LEU A 21 7.00 0.98 2.14
N ALA A 22 7.03 0.21 3.23
CA ALA A 22 8.24 -0.47 3.68
C ALA A 22 8.75 -1.48 2.64
N LEU A 23 7.86 -2.29 2.09
CA LEU A 23 8.20 -3.26 1.05
C LEU A 23 8.65 -2.57 -0.24
N GLY A 24 7.96 -1.52 -0.68
CA GLY A 24 8.34 -0.77 -1.89
C GLY A 24 9.72 -0.14 -1.78
N VAL A 25 10.05 0.44 -0.61
CA VAL A 25 11.39 0.99 -0.37
C VAL A 25 12.47 -0.09 -0.39
N VAL A 26 12.21 -1.23 0.24
CA VAL A 26 13.17 -2.35 0.27
C VAL A 26 13.37 -2.91 -1.13
N GLU A 27 12.29 -3.11 -1.89
CA GLU A 27 12.32 -3.56 -3.28
C GLU A 27 13.12 -2.60 -4.16
N ASP A 28 12.85 -1.30 -4.09
CA ASP A 28 13.56 -0.28 -4.87
C ASP A 28 15.06 -0.27 -4.56
N ILE A 29 15.45 -0.37 -3.29
CA ILE A 29 16.86 -0.41 -2.89
C ILE A 29 17.54 -1.67 -3.44
N ILE A 30 16.88 -2.84 -3.34
CA ILE A 30 17.40 -4.09 -3.88
C ILE A 30 17.54 -3.99 -5.40
N ALA A 31 16.51 -3.47 -6.09
CA ALA A 31 16.52 -3.30 -7.53
C ALA A 31 17.64 -2.37 -7.99
N ILE A 32 17.83 -1.22 -7.34
CA ILE A 32 18.93 -0.30 -7.64
C ILE A 32 20.28 -0.98 -7.43
N HIS A 33 20.47 -1.65 -6.30
CA HIS A 33 21.75 -2.31 -6.00
C HIS A 33 22.08 -3.41 -7.02
N LEU A 34 21.11 -4.27 -7.36
CA LEU A 34 21.29 -5.37 -8.31
C LEU A 34 21.40 -4.91 -9.77
N ALA A 35 20.73 -3.82 -10.15
CA ALA A 35 20.71 -3.35 -11.53
C ALA A 35 21.89 -2.44 -11.88
N THR A 36 22.49 -1.79 -10.88
CA THR A 36 23.52 -0.76 -11.11
C THR A 36 24.87 -1.09 -10.49
N ASP A 37 24.96 -2.16 -9.70
CA ASP A 37 26.13 -2.50 -8.87
C ASP A 37 26.59 -1.34 -7.95
N ALA A 38 25.72 -0.34 -7.72
CA ALA A 38 26.04 0.84 -6.94
C ALA A 38 26.02 0.54 -5.43
N VAL A 39 26.93 1.20 -4.71
CA VAL A 39 26.94 1.17 -3.25
C VAL A 39 25.69 1.88 -2.72
N ILE A 40 24.96 1.24 -1.81
CA ILE A 40 23.77 1.83 -1.19
C ILE A 40 24.19 3.04 -0.36
N THR A 41 23.85 4.23 -0.83
CA THR A 41 24.07 5.49 -0.11
C THR A 41 22.78 5.98 0.52
N TRP A 42 22.90 6.86 1.52
CA TRP A 42 21.74 7.51 2.14
C TRP A 42 20.90 8.31 1.14
N ASN A 43 21.50 8.78 0.04
CA ASN A 43 20.77 9.47 -1.02
C ASN A 43 19.83 8.51 -1.78
N ILE A 44 20.30 7.28 -2.08
CA ILE A 44 19.48 6.24 -2.72
C ILE A 44 18.28 5.90 -1.86
N VAL A 45 18.48 5.70 -0.55
CA VAL A 45 17.40 5.39 0.40
C VAL A 45 16.34 6.50 0.42
N LYS A 46 16.74 7.77 0.43
CA LYS A 46 15.81 8.90 0.38
C LYS A 46 15.02 8.96 -0.92
N VAL A 47 15.69 8.74 -2.05
CA VAL A 47 15.04 8.76 -3.37
C VAL A 47 14.04 7.61 -3.46
N ALA A 48 14.44 6.39 -3.10
CA ALA A 48 13.56 5.22 -3.04
C ALA A 48 12.34 5.49 -2.15
N PHE A 49 12.54 6.05 -0.95
CA PHE A 49 11.44 6.44 -0.05
C PHE A 49 10.48 7.46 -0.68
N LEU A 50 11.02 8.53 -1.28
CA LEU A 50 10.20 9.56 -1.92
C LEU A 50 9.43 9.04 -3.13
N VAL A 51 9.99 8.10 -3.88
CA VAL A 51 9.33 7.45 -5.02
C VAL A 51 8.28 6.47 -4.55
N ALA A 52 8.59 5.61 -3.58
CA ALA A 52 7.65 4.61 -3.05
C ALA A 52 6.44 5.24 -2.34
N LEU A 53 6.58 6.44 -1.76
CA LEU A 53 5.51 7.12 -1.03
C LEU A 53 4.22 7.33 -1.84
N PRO A 54 4.22 8.00 -3.01
CA PRO A 54 3.02 8.15 -3.83
C PRO A 54 2.46 6.79 -4.30
N PHE A 55 3.32 5.82 -4.62
CA PHE A 55 2.85 4.49 -5.04
C PHE A 55 2.17 3.73 -3.90
N ALA A 56 2.67 3.83 -2.67
CA ALA A 56 2.05 3.24 -1.48
C ALA A 56 0.66 3.83 -1.22
N VAL A 57 0.47 5.14 -1.42
CA VAL A 57 -0.86 5.78 -1.33
C VAL A 57 -1.79 5.29 -2.43
N LEU A 58 -1.31 5.23 -3.67
CA LEU A 58 -2.11 4.81 -4.84
C LEU A 58 -2.53 3.35 -4.74
N THR A 59 -1.60 2.46 -4.39
CA THR A 59 -1.87 1.03 -4.22
C THR A 59 -2.88 0.78 -3.12
N GLU A 60 -2.75 1.46 -1.98
CA GLU A 60 -3.75 1.35 -0.92
C GLU A 60 -5.13 1.80 -1.41
N LEU A 61 -5.23 2.95 -2.09
CA LEU A 61 -6.51 3.44 -2.63
C LEU A 61 -7.15 2.43 -3.61
N VAL A 62 -6.33 1.77 -4.44
CA VAL A 62 -6.79 0.75 -5.39
C VAL A 62 -7.23 -0.53 -4.69
N VAL A 63 -6.47 -1.00 -3.69
CA VAL A 63 -6.79 -2.20 -2.90
C VAL A 63 -8.09 -2.00 -2.13
N ASP A 64 -8.28 -0.84 -1.51
CA ASP A 64 -9.49 -0.51 -0.76
C ASP A 64 -10.72 -0.41 -1.70
N MET A 65 -10.53 0.08 -2.94
CA MET A 65 -11.57 0.06 -3.98
C MET A 65 -11.96 -1.37 -4.39
N HIS A 66 -11.01 -2.31 -4.45
CA HIS A 66 -11.31 -3.71 -4.75
C HIS A 66 -12.08 -4.38 -3.60
N LEU A 67 -11.74 -4.06 -2.35
CA LEU A 67 -12.50 -4.50 -1.17
C LEU A 67 -13.95 -3.98 -1.26
N PHE A 68 -14.14 -2.70 -1.62
CA PHE A 68 -15.46 -2.12 -1.88
C PHE A 68 -16.22 -2.86 -2.99
N ARG A 69 -15.56 -3.20 -4.09
CA ARG A 69 -16.17 -3.99 -5.18
C ARG A 69 -16.60 -5.38 -4.71
N SER A 70 -15.77 -6.06 -3.94
CA SER A 70 -16.10 -7.39 -3.38
C SER A 70 -17.27 -7.35 -2.39
N LEU A 71 -17.40 -6.25 -1.63
CA LEU A 71 -18.55 -6.01 -0.75
C LEU A 71 -19.82 -5.68 -1.55
N LEU A 72 -19.69 -4.96 -2.67
CA LEU A 72 -20.77 -4.68 -3.59
C LEU A 72 -21.31 -5.98 -4.22
N ASP A 73 -20.41 -6.84 -4.71
CA ASP A 73 -20.78 -8.12 -5.35
C ASP A 73 -21.48 -9.08 -4.39
N ARG A 74 -21.11 -9.08 -3.10
CA ARG A 74 -21.81 -9.87 -2.07
C ARG A 74 -23.26 -9.43 -1.88
N LYS A 75 -23.57 -8.13 -1.95
CA LYS A 75 -24.95 -7.64 -1.81
C LYS A 75 -25.87 -8.10 -2.95
N PHE A 76 -25.34 -8.30 -4.15
CA PHE A 76 -26.13 -8.76 -5.30
C PHE A 76 -26.31 -10.29 -5.35
N LYS A 77 -25.54 -11.07 -4.58
CA LYS A 77 -25.65 -12.54 -4.55
C LYS A 77 -26.63 -13.09 -3.50
N THR A 78 -27.17 -12.26 -2.61
CA THR A 78 -28.12 -12.66 -1.55
C THR A 78 -29.60 -12.46 -1.95
N GLN A 79 -29.87 -12.05 -3.20
CA GLN A 79 -31.23 -11.89 -3.75
C GLN A 79 -31.55 -12.94 -4.83
N LYS A 80 -30.97 -14.14 -4.71
CA LYS A 80 -31.35 -15.29 -5.54
C LYS A 80 -31.47 -16.54 -4.68
#